data_AF-A0A534CX72-F1
#
_entry.id   AF-A0A534CX72-F1
#
_cell.length_a   1.000
_cell.length_b   1.000
_cell.length_c   1.000
_cell.angle_alpha   90.00
_cell.angle_beta   90.00
_cell.angle_gamma   90.00
#
_symmetry.space_group_name_H-M   'P 1'
#
loop_
_entity.id
_entity.type
_entity.pdbx_description
1 polymer ?
#
loop_
_entity_poly.entity_id
_entity_poly.type
_entity_poly.pdbx_seq_one_letter_code
_entity_poly.pdbx_strand_id
1 'polypeptide(L)'
;AADQQQKGRNRAYRHVTHRVILREPAIPESISSQALRRPVGRAADRPNGGFPRARRSTTPAPAILRARIRGVRKKTDAIVSKQDTHFFNVFSLVIGLLVAVAVGLFALARIVASHTQDLQVLSDAEYSKNVHARIGPPVKEAIAGRDNSALAIKPAEGNAEGGASGTAVAAAMPQNGTQLFEQTCNVCHGQGIGGAPKAGDKAAWAARIAEGKAMLYEHALKGFQGKAGVMPPKGGRMDAPDDLVKQAVDHMVQMAQ
;
A
#
# COMPACT_ATOMS: atom_id res chain seq x y z
N ALA A 1 -15.69 3.92 -51.49
CA ALA A 1 -15.10 2.61 -51.13
C ALA A 1 -14.37 2.64 -49.77
N ALA A 2 -15.00 3.18 -48.71
CA ALA A 2 -14.42 3.20 -47.36
C ALA A 2 -15.42 2.80 -46.25
N ASP A 3 -16.66 2.46 -46.60
CA ASP A 3 -17.74 2.23 -45.63
C ASP A 3 -18.13 0.74 -45.48
N GLN A 4 -17.55 -0.15 -46.27
CA GLN A 4 -17.80 -1.60 -46.15
C GLN A 4 -16.76 -2.37 -45.31
N GLN A 5 -15.63 -1.74 -44.94
CA GLN A 5 -14.57 -2.39 -44.14
C GLN A 5 -14.88 -2.40 -42.62
N GLN A 6 -15.83 -1.57 -42.17
CA GLN A 6 -16.18 -1.43 -40.74
C GLN A 6 -17.25 -2.46 -40.31
N LYS A 7 -18.11 -2.91 -41.23
CA LYS A 7 -19.26 -3.80 -40.96
C LYS A 7 -18.88 -5.27 -40.77
N GLY A 8 -17.67 -5.67 -41.17
CA GLY A 8 -17.16 -7.05 -41.03
C GLY A 8 -16.46 -7.38 -39.70
N ARG A 9 -16.06 -6.38 -38.91
CA ARG A 9 -15.32 -6.62 -37.65
C ARG A 9 -16.20 -6.87 -36.42
N ASN A 10 -17.48 -6.50 -36.46
CA ASN A 10 -18.39 -6.62 -35.32
C ASN A 10 -19.10 -7.98 -35.19
N ARG A 11 -18.69 -9.01 -35.95
CA ARG A 11 -19.30 -10.36 -35.89
C ARG A 11 -18.49 -11.43 -35.16
N ALA A 12 -17.35 -11.09 -34.55
CA ALA A 12 -16.43 -12.07 -33.96
C ALA A 12 -16.22 -11.96 -32.44
N TYR A 13 -17.14 -11.30 -31.71
CA TYR A 13 -17.20 -11.42 -30.24
C TYR A 13 -18.31 -12.40 -29.86
N ARG A 14 -18.03 -13.69 -30.05
CA ARG A 14 -18.84 -14.78 -29.49
C ARG A 14 -18.00 -15.48 -28.44
N HIS A 15 -18.52 -15.47 -27.22
CA HIS A 15 -17.97 -15.98 -25.97
C HIS A 15 -17.05 -17.21 -26.09
N VAL A 16 -15.84 -17.07 -25.57
CA VAL A 16 -14.99 -18.20 -25.17
C VAL A 16 -14.66 -18.04 -23.69
N THR A 17 -15.48 -18.66 -22.84
CA THR A 17 -15.20 -18.87 -21.42
C THR A 17 -14.17 -19.99 -21.27
N HIS A 18 -12.91 -19.67 -21.02
CA HIS A 18 -11.91 -20.66 -20.63
C HIS A 18 -12.02 -20.95 -19.13
N ARG A 19 -12.43 -22.19 -18.82
CA ARG A 19 -12.47 -22.78 -17.48
C ARG A 19 -11.04 -23.24 -17.14
N VAL A 20 -10.34 -22.51 -16.28
CA VAL A 20 -9.03 -22.91 -15.75
C VAL A 20 -9.25 -24.02 -14.72
N ILE A 21 -8.82 -25.23 -15.06
CA ILE A 21 -8.71 -26.36 -14.14
C ILE A 21 -7.39 -26.19 -13.40
N LEU A 22 -7.44 -25.83 -12.12
CA LEU A 22 -6.27 -25.88 -11.24
C LEU A 22 -5.98 -27.34 -10.90
N ARG A 23 -4.80 -27.82 -11.28
CA ARG A 23 -4.22 -29.10 -10.86
C ARG A 23 -3.37 -28.82 -9.62
N GLU A 24 -3.77 -29.42 -8.51
CA GLU A 24 -3.11 -29.34 -7.21
C GLU A 24 -1.81 -30.18 -7.21
N PRO A 25 -0.65 -29.66 -6.77
CA PRO A 25 0.54 -30.47 -6.57
C PRO A 25 0.50 -31.18 -5.21
N ALA A 26 0.66 -32.51 -5.26
CA ALA A 26 0.83 -33.38 -4.11
C ALA A 26 2.15 -33.09 -3.37
N ILE A 27 2.09 -33.05 -2.03
CA ILE A 27 3.26 -32.99 -1.14
C ILE A 27 3.25 -34.28 -0.29
N PRO A 28 4.35 -35.05 -0.22
CA PRO A 28 4.39 -36.31 0.50
C PRO A 28 4.61 -36.15 2.02
N GLU A 29 4.11 -37.15 2.75
CA GLU A 29 4.07 -37.29 4.20
C GLU A 29 5.43 -37.47 4.91
N SER A 30 5.36 -37.31 6.24
CA SER A 30 6.30 -37.61 7.34
C SER A 30 6.98 -36.34 7.86
N ILE A 31 6.90 -35.97 9.15
CA ILE A 31 7.27 -36.75 10.34
C ILE A 31 6.51 -36.20 11.57
N SER A 32 5.94 -37.13 12.36
CA SER A 32 5.81 -37.16 13.83
C SER A 32 5.68 -35.86 14.65
N SER A 33 4.55 -35.71 15.38
CA SER A 33 4.53 -35.87 16.86
C SER A 33 3.21 -35.38 17.49
N GLN A 34 2.53 -36.32 18.14
CA GLN A 34 1.86 -36.20 19.44
C GLN A 34 1.21 -34.86 19.85
N ALA A 35 -0.13 -34.85 19.98
CA ALA A 35 -0.79 -34.33 21.18
C ALA A 35 -2.30 -34.65 21.19
N LEU A 36 -2.70 -35.37 22.25
CA LEU A 36 -3.98 -35.37 22.94
C LEU A 36 -5.27 -35.72 22.17
N ARG A 37 -5.57 -37.02 22.19
CA ARG A 37 -6.93 -37.57 22.07
C ARG A 37 -7.68 -37.38 23.40
N ARG A 38 -8.90 -36.83 23.36
CA ARG A 38 -9.98 -37.18 24.31
C ARG A 38 -11.23 -37.53 23.48
N PRO A 39 -11.85 -38.71 23.66
CA PRO A 39 -12.96 -39.14 22.83
C PRO A 39 -14.30 -38.58 23.33
N VAL A 40 -15.09 -38.03 22.40
CA VAL A 40 -16.52 -37.78 22.61
C VAL A 40 -17.24 -39.12 22.47
N GLY A 41 -17.85 -39.56 23.56
CA GLY A 41 -18.62 -40.80 23.66
C GLY A 41 -19.93 -40.71 22.87
N ARG A 42 -20.14 -41.79 22.11
CA ARG A 42 -21.23 -42.12 21.20
C ARG A 42 -22.54 -42.38 21.96
N ALA A 43 -23.64 -41.86 21.43
CA ALA A 43 -24.99 -42.22 21.84
C ALA A 43 -25.38 -43.60 21.28
N ALA A 44 -25.92 -44.49 22.12
CA ALA A 44 -26.89 -45.52 21.74
C ALA A 44 -27.56 -46.20 22.97
N ASP A 45 -28.89 -46.23 22.89
CA ASP A 45 -29.85 -47.27 23.32
C ASP A 45 -30.24 -47.60 24.79
N ARG A 46 -31.49 -47.20 25.10
CA ARG A 46 -32.65 -47.95 25.69
C ARG A 46 -32.60 -48.45 27.16
N PRO A 47 -33.74 -48.86 27.81
CA PRO A 47 -35.18 -48.79 27.44
C PRO A 47 -36.14 -48.25 28.54
N ASN A 48 -37.42 -48.17 28.15
CA ASN A 48 -38.64 -47.94 28.93
C ASN A 48 -38.75 -48.68 30.29
N GLY A 49 -39.23 -47.97 31.31
CA GLY A 49 -39.75 -48.51 32.58
C GLY A 49 -40.58 -47.43 33.30
N GLY A 50 -41.82 -47.75 33.68
CA GLY A 50 -42.88 -46.76 33.91
C GLY A 50 -43.15 -46.28 35.35
N PHE A 51 -43.95 -45.19 35.38
CA PHE A 51 -44.86 -44.67 36.42
C PHE A 51 -44.27 -44.16 37.76
N PRO A 52 -44.94 -43.26 38.53
CA PRO A 52 -46.33 -42.77 38.40
C PRO A 52 -46.52 -41.23 38.38
N ARG A 53 -47.76 -40.84 38.04
CA ARG A 53 -48.35 -39.49 38.02
C ARG A 53 -47.98 -38.62 39.24
N ALA A 54 -47.30 -37.50 38.99
CA ALA A 54 -47.31 -36.35 39.89
C ALA A 54 -48.50 -35.44 39.56
N ARG A 55 -49.34 -35.28 40.58
CA ARG A 55 -50.59 -34.52 40.67
C ARG A 55 -50.39 -33.06 40.19
N ARG A 56 -51.22 -32.57 39.26
CA ARG A 56 -51.30 -31.12 38.95
C ARG A 56 -51.81 -30.40 40.20
N SER A 57 -50.92 -29.76 40.93
CA SER A 57 -51.27 -28.76 41.92
C SER A 57 -51.54 -27.44 41.20
N THR A 58 -52.81 -27.19 40.88
CA THR A 58 -53.30 -25.83 40.65
C THR A 58 -53.17 -25.05 41.96
N THR A 59 -52.04 -24.36 42.12
CA THR A 59 -51.89 -23.30 43.13
C THR A 59 -52.02 -21.96 42.41
N PRO A 60 -52.88 -21.03 42.86
CA PRO A 60 -52.92 -19.70 42.31
C PRO A 60 -51.59 -18.99 42.63
N ALA A 61 -50.92 -18.47 41.61
CA ALA A 61 -49.69 -17.70 41.77
C ALA A 61 -49.91 -16.54 42.76
N PRO A 62 -49.04 -16.34 43.78
CA PRO A 62 -49.20 -15.21 44.67
C PRO A 62 -48.80 -13.92 43.92
N ALA A 63 -49.73 -12.97 43.88
CA ALA A 63 -49.54 -11.62 43.34
C ALA A 63 -48.39 -10.81 44.01
N ILE A 64 -47.70 -11.40 45.00
CA ILE A 64 -46.64 -10.81 45.82
C ILE A 64 -45.32 -10.70 45.02
N LEU A 65 -45.07 -11.56 44.02
CA LEU A 65 -43.83 -11.49 43.23
C LEU A 65 -43.81 -10.30 42.24
N ARG A 66 -44.97 -9.80 41.82
CA ARG A 66 -45.08 -8.61 40.95
C ARG A 66 -44.86 -7.28 41.69
N ALA A 67 -44.95 -7.25 43.02
CA ALA A 67 -44.71 -6.04 43.81
C ALA A 67 -43.21 -5.80 44.04
N ARG A 68 -42.43 -6.87 44.27
CA ARG A 68 -40.99 -6.77 44.59
C ARG A 68 -40.15 -6.29 43.40
N ILE A 69 -40.50 -6.68 42.17
CA ILE A 69 -39.82 -6.24 40.94
C ILE A 69 -40.14 -4.77 40.58
N ARG A 70 -41.32 -4.26 41.00
CA ARG A 70 -41.69 -2.85 40.82
C ARG A 70 -41.00 -1.94 41.84
N GLY A 71 -40.82 -2.40 43.09
CA GLY A 71 -40.12 -1.65 44.13
C GLY A 71 -38.62 -1.45 43.87
N VAL A 72 -37.96 -2.44 43.25
CA VAL A 72 -36.53 -2.34 42.89
C VAL A 72 -36.30 -1.29 41.80
N ARG A 73 -37.11 -1.29 40.72
CA ARG A 73 -37.01 -0.28 39.65
C ARG A 73 -37.20 1.15 40.17
N LYS A 74 -38.20 1.35 41.03
CA LYS A 74 -38.50 2.67 41.61
C LYS A 74 -37.37 3.20 42.52
N LYS A 75 -36.53 2.31 43.07
CA LYS A 75 -35.38 2.68 43.91
C LYS A 75 -34.16 3.03 43.07
N THR A 76 -33.96 2.40 41.91
CA THR A 76 -32.87 2.73 40.98
C THR A 76 -33.03 4.12 40.37
N ASP A 77 -34.27 4.51 40.05
CA ASP A 77 -34.61 5.88 39.59
C ASP A 77 -34.32 6.96 40.66
N ALA A 78 -34.17 6.55 41.94
CA ALA A 78 -33.86 7.42 43.06
C ALA A 78 -32.36 7.45 43.42
N ILE A 79 -31.51 6.62 42.80
CA ILE A 79 -30.06 6.60 43.06
C ILE A 79 -29.31 7.60 42.19
N VAL A 80 -29.86 7.98 41.03
CA VAL A 80 -29.28 9.04 40.18
C VAL A 80 -29.79 10.38 40.67
N SER A 81 -28.89 11.24 41.14
CA SER A 81 -29.30 12.56 41.61
C SER A 81 -29.79 13.40 40.44
N LYS A 82 -30.73 14.31 40.69
CA LYS A 82 -31.25 15.23 39.65
C LYS A 82 -30.14 16.08 39.03
N GLN A 83 -29.06 16.32 39.78
CA GLN A 83 -27.86 17.02 39.33
C GLN A 83 -27.05 16.17 38.34
N ASP A 84 -26.94 14.87 38.57
CA ASP A 84 -26.26 13.93 37.65
C ASP A 84 -27.04 13.79 36.34
N THR A 85 -28.37 13.68 36.41
CA THR A 85 -29.21 13.63 35.19
C THR A 85 -29.07 14.88 34.34
N HIS A 86 -28.99 16.07 34.96
CA HIS A 86 -28.77 17.31 34.22
C HIS A 86 -27.38 17.34 33.56
N PHE A 87 -26.34 16.93 34.28
CA PHE A 87 -24.99 16.82 33.73
C PHE A 87 -24.95 15.88 32.51
N PHE A 88 -25.48 14.66 32.64
CA PHE A 88 -25.46 13.68 31.55
C PHE A 88 -26.30 14.11 30.34
N ASN A 89 -27.42 14.82 30.55
CA ASN A 89 -28.23 15.34 29.44
C ASN A 89 -27.48 16.41 28.62
N VAL A 90 -26.86 17.37 29.31
CA VAL A 90 -26.09 18.44 28.64
C VAL A 90 -24.84 17.85 27.98
N PHE A 91 -24.12 16.98 28.68
CA PHE A 91 -22.91 16.33 28.17
C PHE A 91 -23.20 15.45 26.94
N SER A 92 -24.30 14.68 26.97
CA SER A 92 -24.71 13.86 25.83
C SER A 92 -25.14 14.69 24.63
N LEU A 93 -25.79 15.83 24.84
CA LEU A 93 -26.15 16.76 23.76
C LEU A 93 -24.90 17.32 23.08
N VAL A 94 -23.92 17.78 23.86
CA VAL A 94 -22.66 18.32 23.33
C VAL A 94 -21.88 17.26 22.57
N ILE A 95 -21.71 16.05 23.14
CA ILE A 95 -21.02 14.96 22.47
C ILE A 95 -21.76 14.56 21.19
N GLY A 96 -23.09 14.43 21.25
CA GLY A 96 -23.91 14.11 20.07
C GLY A 96 -23.73 15.11 18.94
N LEU A 97 -23.73 16.41 19.26
CA LEU A 97 -23.48 17.47 18.29
C LEU A 97 -22.06 17.39 17.71
N LEU A 98 -21.03 17.19 18.54
CA LEU A 98 -19.66 17.09 18.08
C LEU A 98 -19.44 15.88 17.16
N VAL A 99 -20.03 14.72 17.49
CA VAL A 99 -19.98 13.52 16.65
C VAL A 99 -20.70 13.76 15.32
N ALA A 100 -21.86 14.42 15.34
CA ALA A 100 -22.60 14.73 14.12
C ALA A 100 -21.81 15.67 13.20
N VAL A 101 -21.17 16.70 13.75
CA VAL A 101 -20.29 17.61 12.99
C VAL A 101 -19.08 16.85 12.43
N ALA A 102 -18.43 16.01 13.24
CA ALA A 102 -17.27 15.23 12.78
C ALA A 102 -17.64 14.27 11.64
N VAL A 103 -18.76 13.56 11.76
CA VAL A 103 -19.27 12.68 10.70
C VAL A 103 -19.66 13.49 9.45
N GLY A 104 -20.30 14.65 9.63
CA GLY A 104 -20.65 15.55 8.53
C GLY A 104 -19.42 16.06 7.77
N LEU A 105 -18.40 16.52 8.49
CA LEU A 105 -17.12 16.95 7.90
C LEU A 105 -16.40 15.80 7.20
N PHE A 106 -16.41 14.60 7.78
CA PHE A 106 -15.81 13.42 7.16
C PHE A 106 -16.53 13.03 5.86
N ALA A 107 -17.86 13.03 5.87
CA ALA A 107 -18.66 12.75 4.67
C ALA A 107 -18.42 13.81 3.59
N LEU A 108 -18.40 15.09 3.96
CA LEU A 108 -18.07 16.19 3.04
C LEU A 108 -16.66 16.03 2.46
N ALA A 109 -15.68 15.72 3.30
CA ALA A 109 -14.31 15.46 2.85
C ALA A 109 -14.24 14.30 1.86
N ARG A 110 -14.98 13.22 2.09
CA ARG A 110 -15.08 12.09 1.15
C ARG A 110 -15.73 12.46 -0.18
N ILE A 111 -16.76 13.32 -0.16
CA ILE A 111 -17.42 13.82 -1.37
C ILE A 111 -16.45 14.70 -2.17
N VAL A 112 -15.75 15.63 -1.52
CA VAL A 112 -14.80 16.51 -2.21
C VAL A 112 -13.62 15.70 -2.76
N ALA A 113 -13.08 14.75 -1.99
CA ALA A 113 -11.98 13.89 -2.44
C ALA A 113 -12.37 13.04 -3.66
N SER A 114 -13.56 12.43 -3.66
CA SER A 114 -14.02 11.61 -4.80
C SER A 114 -14.24 12.44 -6.07
N HIS A 115 -14.57 13.73 -5.94
CA HIS A 115 -14.77 14.62 -7.08
C HIS A 115 -13.46 15.22 -7.63
N THR A 116 -12.41 15.31 -6.82
CA THR A 116 -11.20 16.10 -7.17
C THR A 116 -9.95 15.27 -7.41
N GLN A 117 -9.85 14.06 -6.86
CA GLN A 117 -8.59 13.30 -6.90
C GLN A 117 -8.65 12.06 -7.80
N ASP A 118 -9.72 11.28 -7.76
CA ASP A 118 -9.77 10.02 -8.53
C ASP A 118 -10.06 10.24 -10.02
N LEU A 119 -10.93 11.19 -10.37
CA LEU A 119 -11.39 11.35 -11.74
C LEU A 119 -10.39 12.10 -12.61
N GLN A 120 -9.73 13.16 -12.12
CA GLN A 120 -8.79 13.92 -12.94
C GLN A 120 -7.49 13.16 -13.17
N VAL A 121 -6.98 12.44 -12.17
CA VAL A 121 -5.75 11.65 -12.33
C VAL A 121 -5.98 10.46 -13.26
N LEU A 122 -7.13 9.76 -13.18
CA LEU A 122 -7.40 8.59 -14.02
C LEU A 122 -7.91 8.94 -15.43
N SER A 123 -8.57 10.09 -15.62
CA SER A 123 -9.05 10.53 -16.95
C SER A 123 -8.00 11.29 -17.76
N ASP A 124 -6.90 11.71 -17.13
CA ASP A 124 -5.80 12.33 -17.86
C ASP A 124 -5.13 11.29 -18.77
N ALA A 125 -5.27 11.51 -20.08
CA ALA A 125 -4.66 10.68 -21.11
C ALA A 125 -3.12 10.64 -20.96
N GLU A 126 -2.52 11.68 -20.41
CA GLU A 126 -1.08 11.75 -20.17
C GLU A 126 -0.67 10.90 -18.96
N TYR A 127 -1.46 10.91 -17.89
CA TYR A 127 -1.23 10.05 -16.73
C TYR A 127 -1.32 8.57 -17.10
N SER A 128 -2.40 8.16 -17.76
CA SER A 128 -2.58 6.76 -18.20
C SER A 128 -1.46 6.32 -19.15
N LYS A 129 -1.03 7.17 -20.10
CA LYS A 129 0.09 6.89 -21.00
C LYS A 129 1.41 6.71 -20.25
N ASN A 130 1.69 7.56 -19.27
CA ASN A 130 2.90 7.47 -18.44
C ASN A 130 2.89 6.24 -17.53
N VAL A 131 1.73 5.88 -16.98
CA VAL A 131 1.53 4.65 -16.19
C VAL A 131 1.70 3.41 -17.07
N HIS A 132 1.08 3.38 -18.26
CA HIS A 132 1.24 2.28 -19.21
C HIS A 132 2.69 2.13 -19.70
N ALA A 133 3.43 3.23 -19.87
CA ALA A 133 4.85 3.18 -20.21
C ALA A 133 5.71 2.59 -19.08
N ARG A 134 5.30 2.73 -17.82
CA ARG A 134 6.02 2.21 -16.64
C ARG A 134 5.60 0.79 -16.23
N ILE A 135 4.34 0.41 -16.48
CA ILE A 135 3.77 -0.91 -16.14
C ILE A 135 3.85 -1.90 -17.32
N GLY A 136 4.19 -1.42 -18.52
CA GLY A 136 4.44 -2.29 -19.67
C GLY A 136 5.43 -3.41 -19.30
N PRO A 137 5.21 -4.65 -19.79
CA PRO A 137 6.03 -5.79 -19.41
C PRO A 137 7.50 -5.45 -19.70
N PRO A 138 8.40 -5.57 -18.70
CA PRO A 138 9.80 -5.16 -18.84
C PRO A 138 10.56 -6.01 -19.87
N VAL A 139 9.99 -7.15 -20.25
CA VAL A 139 10.53 -8.08 -21.23
C VAL A 139 9.43 -8.41 -22.24
N LYS A 140 9.80 -8.40 -23.53
CA LYS A 140 8.94 -8.94 -24.59
C LYS A 140 9.32 -10.41 -24.78
N GLU A 141 8.37 -11.32 -24.54
CA GLU A 141 8.59 -12.75 -24.65
C GLU A 141 8.37 -13.25 -26.08
N ALA A 142 9.33 -13.99 -26.62
CA ALA A 142 9.19 -14.69 -27.88
C ALA A 142 8.40 -15.99 -27.66
N ILE A 143 7.30 -16.17 -28.38
CA ILE A 143 6.46 -17.36 -28.27
C ILE A 143 6.83 -18.31 -29.41
N ALA A 144 7.14 -19.57 -29.08
CA ALA A 144 7.47 -20.59 -30.07
C ALA A 144 6.31 -20.79 -31.08
N GLY A 145 6.63 -20.79 -32.37
CA GLY A 145 5.65 -20.96 -33.46
C GLY A 145 4.90 -19.69 -33.86
N ARG A 146 5.22 -18.51 -33.30
CA ARG A 146 4.74 -17.20 -33.77
C ARG A 146 5.87 -16.40 -34.42
N ASP A 147 5.47 -15.42 -35.23
CA ASP A 147 6.39 -14.44 -35.78
C ASP A 147 6.92 -13.53 -34.65
N ASN A 148 8.19 -13.73 -34.31
CA ASN A 148 8.92 -12.97 -33.31
C ASN A 148 9.88 -11.95 -33.96
N SER A 149 9.73 -11.65 -35.25
CA SER A 149 10.61 -10.74 -35.99
C SER A 149 10.71 -9.34 -35.37
N ALA A 150 9.64 -8.85 -34.73
CA ALA A 150 9.62 -7.58 -34.00
C ALA A 150 10.42 -7.59 -32.67
N LEU A 151 10.95 -8.75 -32.26
CA LEU A 151 11.78 -8.94 -31.07
C LEU A 151 13.27 -9.13 -31.41
N ALA A 152 13.65 -8.92 -32.68
CA ALA A 152 15.03 -9.03 -33.12
C ALA A 152 15.93 -8.11 -32.27
N ILE A 153 16.86 -8.72 -31.55
CA ILE A 153 17.87 -8.03 -30.76
C ILE A 153 18.73 -7.26 -31.76
N LYS A 154 18.54 -5.95 -31.84
CA LYS A 154 19.45 -5.08 -32.58
C LYS A 154 20.79 -5.14 -31.83
N PRO A 155 21.90 -5.56 -32.46
CA PRO A 155 23.19 -5.53 -31.80
C PRO A 155 23.46 -4.09 -31.37
N ALA A 156 23.65 -3.88 -30.07
CA ALA A 156 24.25 -2.65 -29.60
C ALA A 156 25.70 -2.65 -30.11
N GLU A 157 26.04 -1.71 -30.97
CA GLU A 157 27.43 -1.40 -31.25
C GLU A 157 28.07 -0.91 -29.94
N GLY A 158 28.84 -1.77 -29.28
CA GLY A 158 29.65 -1.40 -28.12
C GLY A 158 29.49 -2.32 -26.90
N ASN A 159 30.34 -3.35 -26.87
CA ASN A 159 30.81 -4.14 -25.74
C ASN A 159 29.84 -5.04 -24.95
N ALA A 160 30.09 -6.34 -25.12
CA ALA A 160 29.77 -7.40 -24.18
C ALA A 160 30.58 -7.26 -22.88
N GLU A 161 29.97 -7.48 -21.71
CA GLU A 161 30.04 -8.77 -20.98
C GLU A 161 29.22 -8.73 -19.67
N GLY A 162 28.46 -9.80 -19.41
CA GLY A 162 28.24 -10.32 -18.05
C GLY A 162 27.01 -9.89 -17.22
N GLY A 163 25.93 -10.68 -17.31
CA GLY A 163 25.31 -11.30 -16.13
C GLY A 163 24.32 -10.51 -15.24
N ALA A 164 23.03 -10.69 -15.54
CA ALA A 164 21.86 -10.78 -14.64
C ALA A 164 21.83 -9.99 -13.30
N SER A 165 20.98 -8.98 -13.22
CA SER A 165 19.94 -8.87 -12.17
C SER A 165 18.90 -7.83 -12.57
N GLY A 166 17.64 -8.06 -12.20
CA GLY A 166 16.45 -7.34 -12.68
C GLY A 166 16.61 -5.83 -12.61
N THR A 167 16.60 -5.19 -13.77
CA THR A 167 16.63 -3.73 -13.86
C THR A 167 15.22 -3.21 -14.07
N ALA A 168 14.78 -2.45 -13.06
CA ALA A 168 13.77 -1.42 -13.22
C ALA A 168 13.97 -0.73 -14.56
N VAL A 169 12.87 -0.38 -15.25
CA VAL A 169 12.85 0.48 -16.43
C VAL A 169 13.85 1.62 -16.21
N ALA A 170 15.05 1.47 -16.76
CA ALA A 170 16.13 2.38 -16.50
C ALA A 170 15.74 3.68 -17.20
N ALA A 171 15.42 4.70 -16.40
CA ALA A 171 15.38 6.05 -16.92
C ALA A 171 16.65 6.26 -17.74
N ALA A 172 16.49 6.70 -19.00
CA ALA A 172 17.57 6.80 -19.97
C ALA A 172 18.80 7.41 -19.30
N MET A 173 19.97 6.82 -19.55
CA MET A 173 21.20 7.21 -18.90
C MET A 173 21.47 8.72 -19.11
N PRO A 174 21.55 9.53 -18.04
CA PRO A 174 21.85 10.94 -18.16
C PRO A 174 23.20 11.14 -18.85
N GLN A 175 23.24 12.15 -19.72
CA GLN A 175 24.36 12.43 -20.60
C GLN A 175 25.44 13.26 -19.91
N ASN A 176 25.08 13.98 -18.85
CA ASN A 176 25.99 14.84 -18.08
C ASN A 176 25.59 14.95 -16.60
N GLY A 177 26.46 15.53 -15.79
CA GLY A 177 26.26 15.70 -14.34
C GLY A 177 25.02 16.53 -13.97
N THR A 178 24.68 17.55 -14.77
CA THR A 178 23.48 18.38 -14.55
C THR A 178 22.21 17.54 -14.70
N GLN A 179 22.12 16.74 -15.76
CA GLN A 179 20.97 15.88 -15.98
C GLN A 179 20.86 14.80 -14.90
N LEU A 180 21.99 14.24 -14.44
CA LEU A 180 22.00 13.30 -13.31
C LEU A 180 21.52 13.98 -12.03
N PHE A 181 21.94 15.23 -11.79
CA PHE A 181 21.46 16.02 -10.66
C PHE A 181 19.94 16.19 -10.70
N GLU A 182 19.40 16.67 -11.82
CA GLU A 182 17.96 16.90 -11.98
C GLU A 182 17.13 15.63 -11.81
N GLN A 183 17.58 14.51 -12.38
CA GLN A 183 16.85 13.25 -12.38
C GLN A 183 16.96 12.48 -11.07
N THR A 184 18.07 12.61 -10.33
CA THR A 184 18.37 11.76 -9.16
C THR A 184 18.68 12.58 -7.92
N CYS A 185 19.69 13.45 -7.98
CA CYS A 185 20.23 14.08 -6.77
C CYS A 185 19.31 15.18 -6.20
N ASN A 186 18.56 15.87 -7.07
CA ASN A 186 17.67 16.98 -6.73
C ASN A 186 16.53 16.56 -5.79
N VAL A 187 16.13 15.28 -5.79
CA VAL A 187 15.09 14.77 -4.88
C VAL A 187 15.47 15.06 -3.43
N CYS A 188 16.73 14.83 -3.06
CA CYS A 188 17.20 15.11 -1.70
C CYS A 188 17.85 16.50 -1.60
N HIS A 189 18.70 16.86 -2.55
CA HIS A 189 19.50 18.08 -2.48
C HIS A 189 18.77 19.34 -2.95
N GLY A 190 17.63 19.25 -3.61
CA GLY A 190 16.87 20.43 -4.07
C GLY A 190 16.30 21.26 -2.93
N GLN A 191 15.70 20.57 -1.95
CA GLN A 191 15.10 21.20 -0.76
C GLN A 191 15.75 20.75 0.56
N GLY A 192 16.78 19.92 0.51
CA GLY A 192 17.47 19.40 1.69
C GLY A 192 16.67 18.36 2.46
N ILE A 193 15.97 17.47 1.74
CA ILE A 193 15.17 16.39 2.34
C ILE A 193 16.10 15.47 3.15
N GLY A 194 15.65 15.08 4.34
CA GLY A 194 16.42 14.19 5.21
C GLY A 194 17.74 14.79 5.70
N GLY A 195 17.84 16.13 5.74
CA GLY A 195 19.04 16.85 6.15
C GLY A 195 20.15 16.88 5.09
N ALA A 196 19.83 16.55 3.83
CA ALA A 196 20.77 16.71 2.74
C ALA A 196 21.18 18.19 2.58
N PRO A 197 22.46 18.49 2.27
CA PRO A 197 22.88 19.87 2.01
C PRO A 197 22.18 20.39 0.76
N LYS A 198 21.42 21.49 0.90
CA LYS A 198 20.66 22.07 -0.20
C LYS A 198 21.62 22.58 -1.29
N ALA A 199 21.40 22.17 -2.54
CA ALA A 199 22.14 22.66 -3.68
C ALA A 199 21.97 24.18 -3.79
N GLY A 200 23.09 24.89 -3.94
CA GLY A 200 23.11 26.36 -3.96
C GLY A 200 23.21 27.06 -2.60
N ASP A 201 23.13 26.32 -1.48
CA ASP A 201 23.32 26.90 -0.15
C ASP A 201 24.81 27.05 0.19
N LYS A 202 25.35 28.25 0.00
CA LYS A 202 26.77 28.54 0.26
C LYS A 202 27.19 28.22 1.69
N ALA A 203 26.34 28.46 2.68
CA ALA A 203 26.67 28.22 4.08
C ALA A 203 26.74 26.71 4.39
N ALA A 204 25.80 25.93 3.85
CA ALA A 204 25.83 24.48 4.00
C ALA A 204 27.01 23.82 3.27
N TRP A 205 27.44 24.39 2.15
CA TRP A 205 28.51 23.83 1.31
C TRP A 205 29.92 24.29 1.65
N ALA A 206 30.11 25.45 2.29
CA ALA A 206 31.44 25.99 2.59
C ALA A 206 32.36 25.00 3.34
N ALA A 207 31.87 24.41 4.43
CA ALA A 207 32.64 23.42 5.20
C ALA A 207 32.94 22.15 4.40
N ARG A 208 32.01 21.72 3.53
CA ARG A 208 32.15 20.53 2.69
C ARG A 208 33.13 20.74 1.55
N ILE A 209 33.12 21.92 0.94
CA ILE A 209 34.08 22.30 -0.10
C ILE A 209 35.49 22.38 0.50
N ALA A 210 35.62 22.82 1.76
CA ALA A 210 36.90 22.85 2.46
C ALA A 210 37.50 21.46 2.74
N GLU A 211 36.69 20.41 2.83
CA GLU A 211 37.17 19.01 2.91
C GLU A 211 37.83 18.53 1.60
N GLY A 212 37.55 19.23 0.49
CA GLY A 212 38.14 18.98 -0.81
C GLY A 212 37.31 18.07 -1.72
N LYS A 213 37.46 18.25 -3.03
CA LYS A 213 36.67 17.54 -4.05
C LYS A 213 36.83 16.02 -4.02
N ALA A 214 38.05 15.53 -3.78
CA ALA A 214 38.33 14.09 -3.74
C ALA A 214 37.50 13.38 -2.67
N MET A 215 37.38 14.01 -1.50
CA MET A 215 36.58 13.52 -0.40
C MET A 215 35.09 13.52 -0.82
N LEU A 216 34.57 14.64 -1.36
CA LEU A 216 33.17 14.72 -1.80
C LEU A 216 32.81 13.65 -2.82
N TYR A 217 33.71 13.33 -3.74
CA TYR A 217 33.52 12.25 -4.70
C TYR A 217 33.48 10.88 -4.01
N GLU A 218 34.37 10.63 -3.04
CA GLU A 218 34.37 9.37 -2.30
C GLU A 218 33.04 9.16 -1.56
N HIS A 219 32.56 10.18 -0.84
CA HIS A 219 31.27 10.14 -0.15
C HIS A 219 30.10 9.96 -1.12
N ALA A 220 30.16 10.59 -2.30
CA ALA A 220 29.10 10.43 -3.30
C ALA A 220 29.10 9.04 -3.95
N LEU A 221 30.27 8.44 -4.17
CA LEU A 221 30.41 7.14 -4.82
C LEU A 221 30.13 5.99 -3.85
N LYS A 222 30.73 6.00 -2.67
CA LYS A 222 30.61 4.94 -1.66
C LYS A 222 29.40 5.11 -0.75
N GLY A 223 28.78 6.28 -0.77
CA GLY A 223 27.77 6.67 0.20
C GLY A 223 28.42 7.21 1.48
N PHE A 224 27.65 7.98 2.23
CA PHE A 224 28.13 8.63 3.44
C PHE A 224 27.04 8.71 4.51
N GLN A 225 27.37 8.27 5.71
CA GLN A 225 26.54 8.46 6.88
C GLN A 225 27.08 9.66 7.66
N GLY A 226 26.42 10.81 7.51
CA GLY A 226 26.78 12.04 8.19
C GLY A 226 25.93 12.30 9.43
N LYS A 227 26.28 13.40 10.11
CA LYS A 227 25.48 13.95 11.22
C LYS A 227 24.10 14.43 10.75
N ALA A 228 24.01 14.91 9.51
CA ALA A 228 22.79 15.50 8.96
C ALA A 228 21.85 14.47 8.31
N GLY A 229 22.36 13.31 7.90
CA GLY A 229 21.56 12.31 7.21
C GLY A 229 22.40 11.24 6.53
N VAL A 230 21.74 10.39 5.74
CA VAL A 230 22.35 9.30 4.97
C VAL A 230 22.37 9.69 3.49
N MET A 231 23.55 9.64 2.87
CA MET A 231 23.71 9.69 1.42
C MET A 231 23.94 8.26 0.92
N PRO A 232 23.04 7.67 0.13
CA PRO A 232 23.26 6.35 -0.46
C PRO A 232 24.42 6.37 -1.47
N PRO A 233 25.09 5.23 -1.71
CA PRO A 233 26.11 5.12 -2.75
C PRO A 233 25.56 5.59 -4.11
N LYS A 234 26.38 6.30 -4.89
CA LYS A 234 26.00 6.88 -6.20
C LYS A 234 24.69 7.67 -6.19
N GLY A 235 24.30 8.25 -5.06
CA GLY A 235 23.02 8.96 -4.92
C GLY A 235 21.77 8.07 -5.13
N GLY A 236 21.91 6.75 -5.00
CA GLY A 236 20.84 5.77 -5.22
C GLY A 236 20.75 5.23 -6.65
N ARG A 237 21.54 5.76 -7.59
CA ARG A 237 21.54 5.32 -9.00
C ARG A 237 22.77 4.47 -9.30
N MET A 238 22.70 3.19 -8.95
CA MET A 238 23.83 2.24 -8.99
C MET A 238 24.36 1.96 -10.40
N ASP A 239 23.50 2.13 -11.40
CA ASP A 239 23.82 2.04 -12.83
C ASP A 239 24.61 3.26 -13.35
N ALA A 240 24.70 4.35 -12.58
CA ALA A 240 25.47 5.52 -13.00
C ALA A 240 26.99 5.24 -12.98
N PRO A 241 27.72 5.59 -14.05
CA PRO A 241 29.17 5.52 -14.06
C PRO A 241 29.75 6.58 -13.12
N ASP A 242 30.88 6.26 -12.50
CA ASP A 242 31.46 7.07 -11.44
C ASP A 242 31.78 8.50 -11.89
N ASP A 243 32.21 8.67 -13.14
CA ASP A 243 32.53 9.98 -13.69
C ASP A 243 31.31 10.87 -13.85
N LEU A 244 30.13 10.29 -14.10
CA LEU A 244 28.90 11.07 -14.14
C LEU A 244 28.48 11.52 -12.74
N VAL A 245 28.69 10.68 -11.73
CA VAL A 245 28.45 11.04 -10.33
C VAL A 245 29.39 12.17 -9.92
N LYS A 246 30.68 12.12 -10.28
CA LYS A 246 31.64 13.21 -10.04
C LYS A 246 31.21 14.52 -10.72
N GLN A 247 30.76 14.46 -11.98
CA GLN A 247 30.23 15.63 -12.68
C GLN A 247 29.00 16.24 -11.98
N ALA A 248 28.12 15.39 -11.43
CA ALA A 248 26.96 15.88 -10.66
C ALA A 248 27.41 16.56 -9.35
N VAL A 249 28.41 16.01 -8.66
CA VAL A 249 29.01 16.65 -7.48
C VAL A 249 29.63 17.99 -7.86
N ASP A 250 30.37 18.07 -8.97
CA ASP A 250 30.93 19.33 -9.46
C ASP A 250 29.86 20.37 -9.76
N HIS A 251 28.78 19.96 -10.41
CA HIS A 251 27.64 20.83 -10.68
C HIS A 251 27.03 21.38 -9.38
N MET A 252 26.88 20.55 -8.35
CA MET A 252 26.37 20.98 -7.04
C MET A 252 27.31 21.93 -6.30
N VAL A 253 28.62 21.68 -6.37
CA VAL A 253 29.64 22.58 -5.82
C VAL A 253 29.61 23.92 -6.54
N GLN A 254 29.54 23.92 -7.88
CA GLN A 254 29.46 25.16 -8.67
C GLN A 254 28.23 26.00 -8.32
N MET A 255 27.07 25.38 -8.08
CA MET A 255 25.87 26.09 -7.64
C MET A 255 26.06 26.77 -6.28
N ALA A 256 26.91 26.22 -5.42
CA ALA A 256 27.08 26.67 -4.03
C ALA A 256 28.33 27.54 -3.79
N GLN A 257 29.07 27.89 -4.85
CA GLN A 257 30.17 28.86 -4.83
C GLN A 257 29.64 30.29 -5.00
#